data_AF-A0A2N2E907-F1
#
_entry.id   AF-A0A2N2E907-F1
#
_cell.length_a   1.000
_cell.length_b   1.000
_cell.length_c   1.000
_cell.angle_alpha   90.00
_cell.angle_beta   90.00
_cell.angle_gamma   90.00
#
_symmetry.space_group_name_H-M   'P 1'
#
loop_
_entity.id
_entity.type
_entity.pdbx_description
1 polymer ?
#
loop_
_entity_poly.entity_id
_entity_poly.type
_entity_poly.pdbx_seq_one_letter_code
_entity_poly.pdbx_strand_id
1 'polypeptide(L)' 'MNKVKSKKPIEKSDEIFKNNLIKAAKTLVSLLDSKDEVVRLSATEYIIKKITEQPTIIVINKGEKNST' A
#
# COMPACT_ATOMS: atom_id res chain seq x y z
N MET A 1 -13.63 -31.61 8.15
CA MET A 1 -13.69 -30.37 8.99
C MET A 1 -12.53 -29.47 8.60
N ASN A 2 -12.78 -28.45 7.77
CA ASN A 2 -11.75 -27.46 7.45
C ASN A 2 -11.51 -26.57 8.67
N LYS A 3 -10.35 -26.76 9.34
CA LYS A 3 -9.88 -25.85 10.38
C LYS A 3 -9.61 -24.49 9.74
N VAL A 4 -10.56 -23.57 9.87
CA VAL A 4 -10.31 -22.15 9.61
C VAL A 4 -9.23 -21.72 10.59
N LYS A 5 -7.97 -21.64 10.13
CA LYS A 5 -6.89 -21.07 10.93
C LYS A 5 -7.26 -19.61 11.17
N SER A 6 -7.80 -19.31 12.35
CA SER A 6 -8.06 -17.95 12.80
C SER A 6 -6.75 -17.18 12.75
N LYS A 7 -6.63 -16.27 11.78
CA LYS A 7 -5.46 -15.40 11.60
C LYS A 7 -5.15 -14.69 12.91
N LYS A 8 -3.87 -14.67 13.29
CA LYS A 8 -3.41 -13.95 14.49
C LYS A 8 -3.72 -12.46 14.34
N PRO A 9 -3.95 -11.71 15.43
CA PRO A 9 -4.25 -10.28 15.36
C PRO A 9 -3.26 -9.48 14.50
N ILE A 10 -1.97 -9.84 14.55
CA ILE A 10 -0.92 -9.19 13.76
C ILE A 10 -1.07 -9.45 12.24
N GLU A 11 -1.45 -10.67 11.84
CA GLU A 11 -1.69 -11.01 10.43
C GLU A 11 -2.92 -10.28 9.89
N LYS A 12 -3.95 -10.07 10.73
CA LYS A 12 -5.12 -9.26 10.37
C LYS A 12 -4.76 -7.78 10.22
N SER A 13 -3.98 -7.24 11.15
CA SER A 13 -3.50 -5.86 11.08
C SER A 13 -2.64 -5.62 9.83
N ASP A 14 -1.74 -6.55 9.50
CA ASP A 14 -0.93 -6.49 8.29
C ASP A 14 -1.77 -6.55 7.01
N GLU A 15 -2.81 -7.38 6.97
CA GLU A 15 -3.73 -7.44 5.83
C GLU A 15 -4.57 -6.16 5.70
N ILE A 16 -5.07 -5.61 6.81
CA ILE A 16 -5.80 -4.33 6.81
C ILE A 16 -4.88 -3.22 6.32
N PHE A 17 -3.64 -3.17 6.83
CA PHE A 17 -2.64 -2.20 6.43
C PHE A 17 -2.30 -2.31 4.93
N LYS A 18 -2.00 -3.52 4.44
CA LYS A 18 -1.72 -3.77 3.02
C LYS A 18 -2.90 -3.42 2.11
N ASN A 19 -4.12 -3.81 2.49
CA ASN A 19 -5.32 -3.50 1.70
C ASN A 19 -5.56 -2.00 1.63
N ASN A 20 -5.34 -1.27 2.72
CA ASN A 20 -5.45 0.18 2.75
C ASN A 20 -4.38 0.85 1.90
N LEU A 21 -3.13 0.34 1.93
CA LEU A 21 -2.05 0.83 1.06
C LEU A 21 -2.36 0.63 -0.43
N ILE A 22 -2.84 -0.55 -0.82
CA ILE A 22 -3.22 -0.84 -2.20
C ILE A 22 -4.36 0.08 -2.64
N LYS A 23 -5.36 0.29 -1.79
CA LYS A 23 -6.47 1.20 -2.08
C LYS A 23 -5.99 2.65 -2.21
N ALA A 24 -5.13 3.11 -1.31
CA ALA A 24 -4.55 4.44 -1.37
C ALA A 24 -3.73 4.66 -2.66
N ALA A 25 -2.92 3.67 -3.06
CA ALA A 25 -2.18 3.70 -4.32
C ALA A 25 -3.11 3.79 -5.53
N LYS A 26 -4.18 2.97 -5.58
CA LYS A 26 -5.18 3.03 -6.65
C LYS A 26 -5.86 4.39 -6.73
N THR A 27 -6.22 4.97 -5.58
CA THR A 27 -6.80 6.32 -5.53
C THR A 27 -5.83 7.36 -6.10
N LEU A 28 -4.57 7.36 -5.65
CA LEU A 28 -3.56 8.29 -6.16
C LEU A 28 -3.35 8.18 -7.67
N VAL A 29 -3.27 6.96 -8.20
CA VAL A 29 -3.18 6.73 -9.65
C VAL A 29 -4.42 7.28 -10.37
N SER A 30 -5.63 7.05 -9.83
CA SER A 30 -6.87 7.57 -10.44
C SER A 30 -6.93 9.10 -10.48
N LEU A 31 -6.27 9.80 -9.56
CA LEU A 31 -6.22 11.26 -9.55
C LEU A 31 -5.33 11.80 -10.69
N LEU A 32 -4.36 11.03 -11.16
CA LEU A 32 -3.55 11.37 -12.33
C LEU A 32 -4.39 11.34 -13.63
N ASP A 33 -5.45 10.54 -13.66
CA ASP A 33 -6.40 10.46 -14.79
C ASP A 33 -7.58 11.45 -14.64
N SER A 34 -7.56 12.33 -13.62
CA SER A 34 -8.61 13.34 -13.43
C SER A 34 -8.72 14.26 -14.65
N LYS A 35 -9.92 14.71 -15.00
CA LYS A 35 -10.11 15.73 -16.06
C LYS A 35 -9.69 17.12 -15.59
N ASP A 36 -9.68 17.37 -14.29
CA ASP A 36 -9.24 18.61 -13.67
C ASP A 36 -7.71 18.68 -13.62
N GLU A 37 -7.15 19.71 -14.25
CA GLU A 37 -5.70 19.92 -14.33
C GLU A 37 -5.06 20.19 -12.97
N VAL A 38 -5.73 20.93 -12.09
CA VAL A 38 -5.22 21.23 -10.74
C VAL A 38 -5.13 19.95 -9.94
N VAL A 39 -6.14 19.07 -10.04
CA VAL A 39 -6.13 17.77 -9.37
C VAL A 39 -4.98 16.89 -9.87
N ARG A 40 -4.76 16.83 -11.19
CA ARG A 40 -3.63 16.06 -11.76
C ARG A 40 -2.29 16.60 -11.30
N LEU A 41 -2.12 17.93 -11.30
CA LEU A 41 -0.89 18.59 -10.89
C LEU A 41 -0.59 18.31 -9.42
N SER A 42 -1.55 18.51 -8.53
CA SER A 42 -1.38 18.25 -7.09
C SER A 42 -1.06 16.79 -6.80
N ALA A 43 -1.69 15.84 -7.50
CA ALA A 43 -1.37 14.41 -7.37
C ALA A 43 0.07 14.10 -7.84
N THR A 44 0.51 14.72 -8.94
CA THR A 44 1.87 14.58 -9.47
C THR A 44 2.91 15.14 -8.51
N GLU A 45 2.71 16.35 -8.01
CA GLU A 45 3.59 17.00 -7.03
C GLU A 45 3.73 16.16 -5.76
N TYR A 46 2.62 15.62 -5.26
CA TYR A 46 2.62 14.74 -4.10
C TYR A 46 3.51 13.50 -4.32
N ILE A 47 3.37 12.83 -5.48
CA ILE A 47 4.17 11.65 -5.82
C ILE A 47 5.65 12.01 -5.92
N ILE A 48 5.99 13.07 -6.65
CA ILE A 48 7.38 13.54 -6.80
C ILE A 48 7.98 13.79 -5.41
N LYS A 49 7.29 14.58 -4.56
CA LYS A 49 7.73 14.87 -3.20
C LYS A 49 7.98 13.63 -2.37
N LYS A 50 7.11 12.62 -2.45
CA LYS A 50 7.29 11.35 -1.74
C LYS A 50 8.49 10.54 -2.25
N ILE A 51 8.84 10.65 -3.52
CA ILE A 51 10.01 9.96 -4.08
C ILE A 51 11.30 10.70 -3.75
N THR A 52 11.32 12.02 -3.88
CA THR A 52 12.54 12.83 -3.79
C THR A 52 12.90 13.24 -2.36
N GLU A 53 11.91 13.52 -1.51
CA GLU A 53 12.14 14.05 -0.15
C GLU A 53 11.85 13.03 0.94
N GLN A 54 10.91 12.10 0.72
CA GLN A 54 10.41 11.19 1.76
C GLN A 54 10.23 9.74 1.28
N PRO A 55 11.28 9.10 0.74
CA PRO A 55 11.19 7.74 0.24
C PRO A 55 10.77 6.79 1.37
N THR A 56 9.59 6.19 1.21
CA THR A 56 9.10 5.19 2.16
C THR A 56 9.68 3.83 1.79
N ILE A 57 10.62 3.32 2.59
CA ILE A 57 11.16 1.96 2.42
C ILE A 57 10.12 0.96 2.94
N ILE A 58 9.44 0.27 2.02
CA ILE A 58 8.53 -0.81 2.36
C ILE A 58 9.35 -2.10 2.51
N VAL A 59 9.73 -2.45 3.73
CA VAL A 59 10.34 -3.76 4.02
C VAL A 59 9.25 -4.81 4.01
N ILE A 60 9.15 -5.53 2.89
CA ILE A 60 8.30 -6.72 2.82
C ILE A 60 9.10 -7.85 3.46
N ASN A 61 8.84 -8.15 4.73
CA ASN A 61 9.32 -9.39 5.36
C ASN A 61 8.69 -10.56 4.61
N LYS A 62 9.37 -11.03 3.57
CA LYS A 62 9.03 -12.24 2.84
C LYS A 62 9.44 -13.37 3.77
N GLY A 63 8.50 -13.78 4.62
CA GLY A 63 8.72 -14.71 5.72
C GLY A 63 9.67 -15.83 5.32
N GLU A 64 10.73 -15.99 6.12
CA GLU A 64 11.61 -17.13 6.08
C GLU A 64 10.75 -18.40 6.03
N LYS A 65 10.83 -19.09 4.90
CA LYS A 65 10.40 -20.48 4.84
C LYS A 65 11.36 -21.25 5.74
N ASN A 66 11.02 -21.39 7.02
CA ASN A 66 11.56 -22.44 7.86
C ASN A 66 11.11 -23.77 7.25
N SER A 67 11.90 -24.26 6.30
CA SER A 67 11.85 -25.64 5.81
C SER A 67 12.53 -26.46 6.89
N THR A 68 11.71 -27.17 7.66
CA THR A 68 12.15 -28.24 8.56
C THR A 68 12.35 -29.51 7.73
#